data_AF-A0A0L0SIN6-F1
#
_entry.id   AF-A0A0L0SIN6-F1
#
_cell.length_a   1.000
_cell.length_b   1.000
_cell.length_c   1.000
_cell.angle_alpha   90.00
_cell.angle_beta   90.00
_cell.angle_gamma   90.00
#
_symmetry.space_group_name_H-M   'P 1'
#
loop_
_entity.id
_entity.type
_entity.pdbx_description
1 polymer ?
#
loop_
_entity_poly.entity_id
_entity_poly.type
_entity_poly.pdbx_seq_one_letter_code
_entity_poly.pdbx_strand_id
1 'polypeptide(L)'
;MNPVAATGLSHDPEVVSAFEIDPLVHSYMSLGSGDNILGAGTALARGTDAKELPAKIPLLLMHRSADPVTYAPASMALFSRATQVQNGTL
;
A
#
# COMPACT_ATOMS: atom_id res chain seq x y z
N MET A 1 -0.41 -16.02 11.23
CA MET A 1 -0.01 -14.71 10.71
C MET A 1 0.70 -13.98 11.82
N ASN A 2 1.96 -13.57 11.61
CA ASN A 2 2.68 -12.78 12.59
C ASN A 2 2.10 -11.36 12.55
N PRO A 3 1.44 -10.86 13.62
CA PRO A 3 1.07 -9.46 13.67
C PRO A 3 2.36 -8.63 13.56
N VAL A 4 2.35 -7.60 12.71
CA VAL A 4 3.38 -6.57 12.78
C VAL A 4 3.28 -5.95 14.17
N ALA A 5 4.39 -5.87 14.89
CA ALA A 5 4.42 -5.20 16.18
C ALA A 5 3.89 -3.76 16.00
N ALA A 6 3.02 -3.27 16.90
CA ALA A 6 2.42 -1.95 16.77
C ALA A 6 3.47 -0.83 16.72
N THR A 7 4.64 -1.04 17.33
CA THR A 7 5.83 -0.17 17.22
C THR A 7 6.41 -0.05 15.80
N GLY A 8 6.05 -0.95 14.90
CA GLY A 8 6.35 -0.85 13.46
C GLY A 8 5.40 0.09 12.71
N LEU A 9 4.23 0.42 13.27
CA LEU A 9 3.28 1.37 12.68
C LEU A 9 3.64 2.82 13.01
N SER A 10 4.10 3.06 14.24
CA SER A 10 4.51 4.39 14.70
C SER A 10 5.60 4.29 15.77
N HIS A 11 6.48 5.30 15.80
CA HIS A 11 7.41 5.49 16.90
C HIS A 11 6.80 6.30 18.06
N ASP A 12 5.62 6.88 17.85
CA ASP A 12 4.88 7.63 18.87
C ASP A 12 4.15 6.65 19.81
N PRO A 13 4.48 6.63 21.12
CA PRO A 13 3.87 5.71 22.07
C PRO A 13 2.37 5.95 22.28
N GLU A 14 1.88 7.17 22.11
CA GLU A 14 0.44 7.46 22.25
C GLU A 14 -0.34 6.83 21.10
N VAL A 15 0.20 6.90 19.88
CA VAL A 15 -0.40 6.26 18.69
C VAL A 15 -0.38 4.73 18.82
N VAL A 16 0.73 4.17 19.29
CA VAL A 16 0.85 2.72 19.53
C VAL A 16 -0.18 2.26 20.56
N SER A 17 -0.28 2.96 21.69
CA SER A 17 -1.24 2.61 22.74
C SER A 17 -2.68 2.72 22.24
N ALA A 18 -3.03 3.76 21.49
CA ALA A 18 -4.36 3.91 20.91
C ALA A 18 -4.68 2.78 19.92
N PHE A 19 -3.71 2.36 19.10
CA PHE A 19 -3.89 1.25 18.17
C PHE A 19 -4.10 -0.10 18.89
N GLU A 20 -3.38 -0.37 19.98
CA GLU A 20 -3.45 -1.64 20.70
C GLU A 20 -4.76 -1.83 21.49
N ILE A 21 -5.38 -0.75 21.96
CA ILE A 21 -6.62 -0.81 22.75
C ILE A 21 -7.89 -0.67 21.91
N ASP A 22 -7.77 -0.37 20.61
CA ASP A 22 -8.92 -0.18 19.73
C ASP A 22 -9.61 -1.53 19.44
N PRO A 23 -10.88 -1.72 19.86
CA PRO A 23 -11.60 -2.98 19.65
C PRO A 23 -11.92 -3.28 18.18
N LEU A 24 -11.76 -2.30 17.27
CA LEU A 24 -11.94 -2.49 15.84
C LEU A 24 -10.68 -3.02 15.15
N VAL A 25 -9.52 -2.93 15.80
CA VAL A 25 -8.27 -3.48 15.29
C VAL A 25 -8.19 -4.97 15.62
N HIS A 26 -7.94 -5.79 14.59
CA HIS A 26 -7.82 -7.24 14.76
C HIS A 26 -6.79 -7.86 13.82
N SER A 27 -6.18 -8.97 14.24
CA SER A 27 -5.11 -9.66 13.51
C SER A 27 -5.59 -10.85 12.67
N TYR A 28 -6.88 -10.93 12.37
CA TYR A 28 -7.48 -11.98 11.55
C TYR A 28 -8.20 -11.38 10.34
N MET A 29 -8.32 -12.19 9.29
CA MET A 29 -9.14 -11.88 8.12
C MET A 29 -9.65 -13.18 7.49
N SER A 30 -10.68 -13.09 6.67
CA SER A 30 -11.14 -14.25 5.90
C SER A 30 -10.13 -14.63 4.83
N LEU A 31 -10.14 -15.90 4.39
CA LEU A 31 -9.27 -16.35 3.29
C LEU A 31 -9.57 -15.59 1.99
N GLY A 32 -10.84 -15.32 1.69
CA GLY A 32 -11.23 -14.54 0.52
C GLY A 32 -10.73 -13.09 0.58
N SER A 33 -10.69 -12.49 1.78
CA SER A 33 -10.08 -11.17 1.98
C SER A 33 -8.57 -11.21 1.69
N GLY A 34 -7.87 -12.24 2.17
CA GLY A 34 -6.45 -12.43 1.89
C GLY A 34 -6.15 -12.60 0.40
N ASP A 35 -6.93 -13.44 -0.28
CA ASP A 35 -6.81 -13.67 -1.73
C ASP A 35 -7.02 -12.37 -2.53
N ASN A 36 -8.05 -11.59 -2.17
CA ASN A 36 -8.31 -10.29 -2.81
C ASN A 36 -7.17 -9.29 -2.61
N ILE A 37 -6.56 -9.23 -1.41
CA ILE A 37 -5.42 -8.34 -1.14
C ILE A 37 -4.23 -8.70 -2.04
N LEU A 38 -3.92 -9.99 -2.18
CA LEU A 38 -2.84 -10.47 -3.03
C LEU A 38 -3.12 -10.24 -4.52
N GLY A 39 -4.36 -10.49 -4.95
CA GLY A 39 -4.81 -10.25 -6.32
C GLY A 39 -4.72 -8.77 -6.70
N ALA A 40 -5.24 -7.87 -5.85
CA ALA A 40 -5.18 -6.43 -6.07
C ALA A 40 -3.73 -5.92 -6.10
N GLY A 41 -2.89 -6.39 -5.17
CA GLY A 41 -1.46 -6.05 -5.15
C GLY A 41 -0.74 -6.49 -6.44
N THR A 42 -1.06 -7.68 -6.93
CA THR A 42 -0.50 -8.21 -8.19
C THR A 42 -0.96 -7.38 -9.40
N ALA A 43 -2.24 -7.00 -9.44
CA ALA A 43 -2.77 -6.13 -10.49
C ALA A 43 -2.06 -4.76 -10.50
N LEU A 44 -1.89 -4.12 -9.34
CA LEU A 44 -1.15 -2.84 -9.24
C LEU A 44 0.34 -2.98 -9.61
N ALA A 45 0.96 -4.10 -9.27
CA ALA A 45 2.34 -4.39 -9.64
C ALA A 45 2.53 -4.61 -11.15
N ARG A 46 1.49 -5.11 -11.83
CA ARG A 46 1.52 -5.44 -13.27
C ARG A 46 0.79 -4.44 -14.14
N GLY A 47 0.08 -3.49 -13.55
CA GLY A 47 -0.78 -2.60 -14.31
C GLY A 47 0.03 -1.75 -15.26
N THR A 48 -0.41 -1.69 -16.52
CA THR A 48 0.39 -1.18 -17.66
C THR A 48 -0.35 -0.21 -18.55
N ASP A 49 -1.66 0.01 -18.36
CA ASP A 49 -2.43 0.86 -19.26
C ASP A 49 -3.23 1.97 -18.57
N ALA A 50 -3.75 2.89 -19.40
CA ALA A 50 -4.51 4.05 -18.95
C ALA A 50 -5.90 3.71 -18.39
N LYS A 51 -6.39 2.47 -18.55
CA LYS A 51 -7.63 2.03 -17.90
C LYS A 51 -7.38 1.74 -16.43
N GLU A 52 -6.17 1.27 -16.09
CA GLU A 52 -5.74 0.96 -14.73
C GLU A 52 -5.08 2.15 -14.03
N LEU A 53 -4.38 3.02 -14.78
CA LEU A 53 -3.77 4.26 -14.30
C LEU A 53 -4.27 5.46 -15.12
N PRO A 54 -5.39 6.11 -14.72
CA PRO A 54 -6.00 7.16 -15.53
C PRO A 54 -5.07 8.37 -15.72
N ALA A 55 -4.63 8.60 -16.95
CA ALA A 55 -3.67 9.66 -17.31
C ALA A 55 -4.10 11.09 -16.89
N LYS A 56 -5.40 11.33 -16.71
CA LYS A 56 -5.94 12.66 -16.39
C LYS A 56 -6.21 12.87 -14.91
N ILE A 57 -5.98 11.87 -14.08
CA ILE A 57 -6.20 11.95 -12.63
C ILE A 57 -4.87 12.31 -11.97
N PRO A 58 -4.78 13.44 -11.24
CA PRO A 58 -3.59 13.77 -10.47
C PRO A 58 -3.31 12.69 -9.42
N LEU A 59 -2.07 12.20 -9.39
CA LEU A 59 -1.62 11.18 -8.44
C LEU A 59 -0.70 11.81 -7.40
N LEU A 60 -1.12 11.79 -6.14
CA LEU A 60 -0.26 12.05 -4.99
C LEU A 60 0.14 10.72 -4.36
N LEU A 61 1.45 10.46 -4.27
CA LEU A 61 1.99 9.25 -3.66
C LEU A 61 2.90 9.62 -2.49
N MET A 62 2.63 9.04 -1.32
CA MET A 62 3.39 9.25 -0.09
C MET A 62 3.71 7.89 0.55
N HIS A 63 4.98 7.64 0.80
CA HIS A 63 5.44 6.41 1.43
C HIS A 63 6.73 6.69 2.19
N ARG A 64 6.80 6.33 3.48
CA ARG A 64 8.01 6.47 4.28
C ARG A 64 9.02 5.37 3.94
N SER A 65 10.28 5.74 3.68
CA SER A 65 11.35 4.79 3.34
C SER A 65 11.64 3.72 4.40
N ALA A 66 11.25 3.97 5.65
CA ALA A 66 11.44 3.07 6.79
C ALA A 66 10.15 2.31 7.19
N ASP A 67 9.13 2.25 6.33
CA ASP A 67 7.96 1.41 6.57
C ASP A 67 8.36 -0.09 6.57
N PRO A 68 8.19 -0.82 7.69
CA PRO A 68 8.52 -2.25 7.75
C PRO A 68 7.41 -3.14 7.17
N VAL A 69 6.22 -2.59 6.89
CA VAL A 69 5.04 -3.32 6.41
C VAL A 69 5.03 -3.42 4.90
N THR A 70 5.35 -2.33 4.21
CA THR A 70 5.27 -2.26 2.74
C THR A 70 6.58 -1.80 2.10
N TYR A 71 6.78 -2.16 0.82
CA TYR A 71 8.05 -1.98 0.12
C TYR A 71 8.10 -0.65 -0.62
N ALA A 72 8.71 0.38 -0.03
CA ALA A 72 8.79 1.73 -0.59
C ALA A 72 9.27 1.82 -2.06
N PRO A 73 10.28 1.04 -2.51
CA PRO A 73 10.68 1.06 -3.92
C PRO A 73 9.58 0.62 -4.90
N ALA A 74 8.63 -0.23 -4.49
CA ALA A 74 7.49 -0.57 -5.34
C ALA A 74 6.57 0.64 -5.60
N SER A 75 6.41 1.53 -4.61
CA SER A 75 5.67 2.78 -4.79
C SER A 75 6.37 3.73 -5.77
N MET A 76 7.71 3.78 -5.77
CA MET A 76 8.48 4.53 -6.77
C MET A 76 8.30 3.94 -8.17
N ALA A 77 8.30 2.61 -8.30
CA ALA A 77 8.04 1.95 -9.57
C ALA A 77 6.60 2.18 -10.07
N LEU A 78 5.62 2.26 -9.18
CA LEU A 78 4.25 2.65 -9.52
C LEU A 78 4.19 4.10 -10.02
N PHE A 79 4.83 5.04 -9.33
CA PHE A 79 4.89 6.45 -9.75
C PHE A 79 5.51 6.60 -11.14
N SER A 80 6.65 5.96 -11.38
CA SER A 80 7.32 5.99 -12.68
C SER A 80 6.43 5.49 -13.82
N ARG A 81 5.70 4.39 -13.60
CA ARG A 81 4.74 3.85 -14.58
C ARG A 81 3.57 4.81 -14.80
N ALA A 82 2.98 5.35 -13.73
CA ALA A 82 1.90 6.32 -13.84
C ALA A 82 2.33 7.55 -14.67
N THR A 83 3.55 8.05 -14.47
CA THR A 83 4.11 9.15 -15.29
C THR A 83 4.30 8.75 -16.75
N GLN A 84 4.75 7.51 -17.04
CA GLN A 84 4.85 7.02 -18.41
C GLN A 84 3.47 6.95 -19.10
N VAL A 85 2.43 6.49 -18.40
CA VAL A 85 1.05 6.48 -18.93
C VAL A 85 0.58 7.91 -19.22
N GLN A 86 0.82 8.84 -18.29
CA GLN A 86 0.46 10.25 -18.47
C GLN A 86 1.13 10.88 -19.68
N ASN A 87 2.40 10.53 -19.92
CA ASN A 87 3.18 11.03 -21.05
C ASN A 87 2.94 10.26 -22.36
N GLY A 88 2.17 9.17 -22.34
CA GLY A 88 1.97 8.29 -23.49
C GLY A 88 3.25 7.55 -23.93
N THR A 89 4.15 7.26 -22.98
CA THR A 89 5.47 6.63 -23.24
C THR A 89 5.58 5.21 -22.67
N LEU A 90 4.44 4.59 -22.36
CA LEU A 90 4.35 3.21 -21.88
C LEU A 90 4.06 2.26 -23.04
#